data_AF-A0A9X3WMN4-F1
#
_entry.id   AF-A0A9X3WMN4-F1
#
_cell.length_a   1.000
_cell.length_b   1.000
_cell.length_c   1.000
_cell.angle_alpha   90.00
_cell.angle_beta   90.00
_cell.angle_gamma   90.00
#
_symmetry.space_group_name_H-M   'P 1'
#
loop_
_entity.id
_entity.type
_entity.pdbx_description
1 polymer ?
#
loop_
_entity_poly.entity_id
_entity_poly.type
_entity_poly.pdbx_seq_one_letter_code
_entity_poly.pdbx_strand_id
1 'polypeptide(L)'
;MWEKFKKKKETKPKEEKEYPIVDITLDVFKKAIQDYSRQLPGDIPLSVIINEDLTIDYQLLAPILKGIPKQTYYMSKETYEIFEENDYQLALEIDAVQQAVDKYMRQTDELPVIQGDPYKKVSFHKLESLNLLQHRPKHHFYITNDEFLITYDKPQ
;
A
#
# COMPACT_ATOMS: atom_id res chain seq x y z
N MET A 1 -24.78 27.65 -41.59
CA MET A 1 -23.35 27.47 -41.94
C MET A 1 -22.59 27.26 -40.65
N TRP A 2 -21.91 26.12 -40.55
CA TRP A 2 -20.83 25.87 -39.59
C TRP A 2 -19.83 27.03 -39.62
N GLU A 3 -19.24 27.40 -38.48
CA GLU A 3 -17.89 26.95 -38.10
C GLU A 3 -17.21 27.93 -37.11
N LYS A 4 -16.42 27.35 -36.18
CA LYS A 4 -15.33 27.96 -35.38
C LYS A 4 -15.82 28.67 -34.09
N PHE A 5 -15.39 28.31 -32.86
CA PHE A 5 -14.10 27.81 -32.43
C PHE A 5 -14.24 26.92 -31.16
N LYS A 6 -14.05 25.60 -31.31
CA LYS A 6 -13.66 24.74 -30.17
C LYS A 6 -12.15 24.84 -30.02
N LYS A 7 -11.67 25.68 -29.08
CA LYS A 7 -10.28 25.61 -28.61
C LYS A 7 -10.11 24.29 -27.84
N LYS A 8 -9.64 23.24 -28.53
CA LYS A 8 -9.05 22.06 -27.90
C LYS A 8 -7.85 22.56 -27.08
N LYS A 9 -7.94 22.47 -25.75
CA LYS A 9 -6.76 22.55 -24.88
C LYS A 9 -5.89 21.34 -25.23
N GLU A 10 -4.86 21.57 -26.03
CA GLU A 10 -3.77 20.63 -26.19
C GLU A 10 -3.05 20.54 -24.84
N THR A 11 -3.36 19.49 -24.09
CA THR A 11 -2.53 19.04 -22.98
C THR A 11 -1.19 18.62 -23.58
N LYS A 12 -0.18 19.48 -23.45
CA LYS A 12 1.20 19.13 -23.78
C LYS A 12 1.56 17.84 -23.03
N PRO A 13 2.12 16.81 -23.70
CA PRO A 13 2.70 15.68 -23.00
C PRO A 13 3.73 16.23 -22.02
N LYS A 14 3.65 15.87 -20.72
CA LYS A 14 4.77 16.09 -19.81
C LYS A 14 5.96 15.36 -20.43
N GLU A 15 7.05 16.08 -20.72
CA GLU A 15 8.32 15.44 -21.03
C GLU A 15 8.68 14.54 -19.85
N GLU A 16 8.49 13.24 -20.01
CA GLU A 16 8.96 12.24 -19.07
C GLU A 16 10.49 12.36 -19.06
N LYS A 17 11.04 12.91 -17.98
CA LYS A 17 12.49 12.91 -17.79
C LYS A 17 12.95 11.47 -17.83
N GLU A 18 13.79 11.12 -18.79
CA GLU A 18 14.37 9.78 -18.86
C GLU A 18 15.34 9.60 -17.68
N TYR A 19 14.95 8.75 -16.73
CA TYR A 19 15.76 8.36 -15.59
C TYR A 19 16.46 7.02 -15.89
N PRO A 20 17.74 6.84 -15.53
CA PRO A 20 18.43 5.57 -15.74
C PRO A 20 17.85 4.48 -14.85
N ILE A 21 17.87 3.24 -15.33
CA ILE A 21 17.58 2.07 -14.50
C ILE A 21 18.78 1.84 -13.58
N VAL A 22 18.53 1.78 -12.28
CA VAL A 22 19.56 1.64 -11.25
C VAL A 22 19.21 0.50 -10.29
N ASP A 23 20.25 -0.13 -9.76
CA ASP A 23 20.10 -1.11 -8.70
C ASP A 23 19.95 -0.38 -7.35
N ILE A 24 18.80 -0.52 -6.71
CA ILE A 24 18.45 0.16 -5.46
C ILE A 24 18.05 -0.91 -4.48
N THR A 25 18.68 -0.90 -3.30
CA THR A 25 18.33 -1.78 -2.17
C THR A 25 17.07 -1.31 -1.46
N LEU A 26 16.35 -2.22 -0.79
CA LEU A 26 15.14 -1.91 -0.03
C LEU A 26 15.34 -0.78 1.00
N ASP A 27 16.48 -0.72 1.69
CA ASP A 27 16.75 0.34 2.68
C ASP A 27 16.85 1.74 2.06
N VAL A 28 17.54 1.86 0.93
CA VAL A 28 17.63 3.11 0.16
C VAL A 28 16.25 3.51 -0.36
N PHE A 29 15.48 2.53 -0.81
CA PHE A 29 14.12 2.76 -1.31
C PHE A 29 13.17 3.24 -0.20
N LYS A 30 13.20 2.60 0.98
CA LYS A 30 12.49 3.03 2.20
C LYS A 30 12.84 4.46 2.59
N LYS A 31 14.13 4.80 2.54
CA LYS A 31 14.60 6.17 2.81
C LYS A 31 14.07 7.18 1.78
N ALA A 32 14.04 6.82 0.50
CA ALA A 32 13.51 7.69 -0.54
C ALA A 32 12.00 7.96 -0.36
N ILE A 33 11.23 6.94 0.05
CA ILE A 33 9.81 7.11 0.39
C ILE A 33 9.64 8.01 1.62
N GLN A 34 10.47 7.84 2.65
CA GLN A 34 10.46 8.72 3.82
C GLN A 34 10.78 10.17 3.45
N ASP A 35 11.78 10.39 2.60
CA ASP A 35 12.16 11.72 2.13
C ASP A 35 11.09 12.33 1.22
N TYR A 36 10.39 11.52 0.44
CA TYR A 36 9.22 11.94 -0.34
C TYR A 36 8.06 12.35 0.57
N SER A 37 7.73 11.53 1.58
CA SER A 37 6.67 11.82 2.56
C SER A 37 6.90 13.14 3.29
N ARG A 38 8.15 13.50 3.59
CA ARG A 38 8.50 14.80 4.20
C ARG A 38 8.34 16.00 3.26
N GLN A 39 8.36 15.76 1.95
CA GLN A 39 8.18 16.80 0.93
C GLN A 39 6.72 16.99 0.54
N LEU A 40 5.85 16.02 0.87
CA LEU A 40 4.42 16.14 0.63
C LEU A 40 3.83 17.30 1.44
N PRO A 41 2.93 18.09 0.84
CA PRO A 41 2.05 18.99 1.59
C PRO A 41 1.25 18.21 2.65
N GLY A 42 0.99 18.81 3.81
CA GLY A 42 0.41 18.12 4.96
C GLY A 42 -1.01 17.55 4.75
N ASP A 43 -1.69 17.94 3.68
CA ASP A 43 -3.01 17.46 3.28
C ASP A 43 -2.96 16.32 2.24
N ILE A 44 -1.79 16.01 1.68
CA ILE A 44 -1.63 14.96 0.68
C ILE A 44 -1.18 13.66 1.35
N PRO A 45 -1.96 12.57 1.26
CA PRO A 45 -1.58 11.29 1.85
C PRO A 45 -0.46 10.62 1.06
N LEU A 46 0.37 9.83 1.75
CA LEU A 46 1.45 9.07 1.12
C LEU A 46 0.93 8.05 0.09
N SER A 47 -0.30 7.56 0.26
CA SER A 47 -0.95 6.63 -0.67
C SER A 47 -1.06 7.12 -2.11
N VAL A 48 -0.85 8.42 -2.37
CA VAL A 48 -0.82 9.00 -3.73
C VAL A 48 0.27 8.38 -4.62
N ILE A 49 1.34 7.82 -4.04
CA ILE A 49 2.41 7.15 -4.81
C ILE A 49 2.10 5.68 -5.10
N ILE A 50 1.00 5.15 -4.58
CA ILE A 50 0.69 3.72 -4.62
C ILE A 50 -0.44 3.49 -5.63
N ASN A 51 -0.14 2.72 -6.67
CA ASN A 51 -1.10 2.33 -7.70
C ASN A 51 -2.11 1.31 -7.18
N GLU A 52 -3.17 1.04 -7.95
CA GLU A 52 -4.24 0.10 -7.56
C GLU A 52 -3.73 -1.34 -7.33
N ASP A 53 -2.69 -1.75 -8.06
CA ASP A 53 -2.05 -3.06 -7.96
C ASP A 53 -0.94 -3.14 -6.90
N LEU A 54 -0.84 -2.13 -6.03
CA LEU A 54 0.19 -1.92 -5.01
C LEU A 54 1.58 -1.60 -5.54
N THR A 55 1.77 -1.47 -6.86
CA THR A 55 3.02 -0.95 -7.40
C THR A 55 3.19 0.53 -7.06
N ILE A 56 4.42 1.00 -7.06
CA ILE A 56 4.74 2.39 -6.70
C ILE A 56 4.98 3.19 -7.97
N ASP A 57 4.45 4.41 -8.01
CA ASP A 57 4.76 5.37 -9.07
C ASP A 57 6.20 5.87 -8.92
N TYR A 58 7.12 5.16 -9.60
CA TYR A 58 8.53 5.52 -9.59
C TYR A 58 8.82 6.88 -10.19
N GLN A 59 7.94 7.46 -11.01
CA GLN A 59 8.16 8.81 -11.56
C GLN A 59 8.16 9.87 -10.45
N LEU A 60 7.37 9.64 -9.38
CA LEU A 60 7.34 10.51 -8.21
C LEU A 60 8.60 10.38 -7.35
N LEU A 61 9.21 9.19 -7.31
CA LEU A 61 10.43 8.91 -6.53
C LEU A 61 11.73 9.14 -7.32
N ALA A 62 11.68 9.10 -8.65
CA ALA A 62 12.85 9.21 -9.52
C ALA A 62 13.71 10.47 -9.29
N PRO A 63 13.15 11.66 -8.97
CA PRO A 63 13.95 12.83 -8.60
C PRO A 63 14.82 12.61 -7.35
N ILE A 64 14.35 11.80 -6.39
CA ILE A 64 15.04 11.50 -5.13
C ILE A 64 16.06 10.38 -5.34
N LEU A 65 15.64 9.31 -6.04
CA LEU A 65 16.45 8.13 -6.34
C LEU A 65 17.50 8.39 -7.43
N LYS A 66 17.33 9.46 -8.22
CA LYS A 66 18.12 9.77 -9.43
C LYS A 66 18.11 8.63 -10.45
N GLY A 67 17.02 7.85 -10.48
CA GLY A 67 16.88 6.65 -11.29
C GLY A 67 15.58 5.91 -11.00
N ILE A 68 15.29 4.91 -11.83
CA ILE A 68 14.17 3.97 -11.63
C ILE A 68 14.73 2.65 -11.10
N PRO A 69 14.16 2.07 -10.03
CA PRO A 69 14.57 0.77 -9.53
C PRO A 69 14.52 -0.31 -10.62
N LYS A 70 15.56 -1.13 -10.70
CA LYS A 70 15.57 -2.31 -11.57
C LYS A 70 14.58 -3.38 -11.12
N GLN A 71 14.37 -3.50 -9.81
CA GLN A 71 13.44 -4.44 -9.20
C GLN A 71 12.12 -3.77 -8.84
N THR A 72 11.04 -4.53 -8.89
CA THR A 72 9.71 -4.04 -8.51
C THR A 72 9.56 -4.08 -6.99
N TYR A 73 9.08 -2.97 -6.44
CA TYR A 73 8.65 -2.85 -5.06
C TYR A 73 7.15 -2.59 -5.01
N TYR A 74 6.53 -3.15 -3.98
CA TYR A 74 5.12 -2.96 -3.69
C TYR A 74 4.95 -2.27 -2.36
N MET A 75 3.88 -1.51 -2.21
CA MET A 75 3.57 -0.82 -0.96
C MET A 75 2.11 -1.03 -0.61
N SER A 76 1.86 -1.48 0.62
CA SER A 76 0.52 -1.56 1.18
C SER A 76 -0.12 -0.17 1.25
N LYS A 77 -1.38 -0.03 0.83
CA LYS A 77 -2.12 1.24 1.00
C LYS A 77 -2.61 1.45 2.41
N GLU A 78 -2.76 0.36 3.15
CA GLU A 78 -3.35 0.36 4.48
C GLU A 78 -2.30 0.48 5.59
N THR A 79 -1.15 -0.21 5.46
CA THR A 79 -0.07 -0.21 6.47
C THR A 79 1.18 0.55 6.03
N TYR A 80 1.26 0.98 4.76
CA TYR A 80 2.44 1.61 4.16
C TYR A 80 3.73 0.76 4.21
N GLU A 81 3.60 -0.54 4.49
CA GLU A 81 4.72 -1.46 4.45
C GLU A 81 5.16 -1.74 3.01
N ILE A 82 6.46 -1.94 2.81
CA ILE A 82 7.08 -2.11 1.49
C ILE A 82 7.61 -3.53 1.34
N PHE A 83 7.28 -4.14 0.21
CA PHE A 83 7.55 -5.54 -0.12
C PHE A 83 8.36 -5.66 -1.40
N GLU A 84 9.17 -6.71 -1.49
CA GLU A 84 9.86 -7.11 -2.72
C GLU A 84 8.96 -7.99 -3.59
N GLU A 85 9.37 -8.24 -4.83
CA GLU A 85 8.65 -9.09 -5.79
C GLU A 85 8.28 -10.47 -5.23
N ASN A 86 9.18 -11.10 -4.48
CA ASN A 86 8.95 -12.41 -3.90
C ASN A 86 7.82 -12.41 -2.85
N ASP A 87 7.55 -11.24 -2.26
CA ASP A 87 6.55 -11.05 -1.20
C ASP A 87 5.31 -10.31 -1.70
N TYR A 88 5.11 -10.20 -3.02
CA TYR A 88 3.94 -9.53 -3.60
C TYR A 88 2.61 -10.10 -3.07
N GLN A 89 2.53 -11.43 -2.90
CA GLN A 89 1.35 -12.08 -2.35
C GLN A 89 1.08 -11.65 -0.91
N LEU A 90 2.12 -11.41 -0.11
CA LEU A 90 1.99 -10.91 1.27
C LEU A 90 1.47 -9.47 1.29
N ALA A 91 1.93 -8.62 0.38
CA ALA A 91 1.42 -7.25 0.22
C ALA A 91 -0.09 -7.23 -0.05
N LEU A 92 -0.56 -8.08 -0.99
CA LEU A 92 -1.98 -8.24 -1.29
C LEU A 92 -2.78 -8.77 -0.09
N GLU A 93 -2.23 -9.75 0.63
CA GLU A 93 -2.87 -10.33 1.81
C GLU A 93 -2.97 -9.31 2.94
N ILE A 94 -1.95 -8.47 3.16
CA ILE A 94 -2.01 -7.39 4.17
C ILE A 94 -3.15 -6.43 3.88
N ASP A 95 -3.24 -5.88 2.67
CA ASP A 95 -4.28 -4.89 2.35
C ASP A 95 -5.67 -5.52 2.47
N ALA A 96 -5.85 -6.73 1.95
CA ALA A 96 -7.12 -7.44 2.01
C ALA A 96 -7.55 -7.71 3.47
N VAL A 97 -6.62 -8.14 4.33
CA VAL A 97 -6.94 -8.45 5.72
C VAL A 97 -7.17 -7.17 6.52
N GLN A 98 -6.38 -6.11 6.33
CA GLN A 98 -6.59 -4.85 7.04
C GLN A 98 -7.97 -4.27 6.70
N GLN A 99 -8.32 -4.21 5.41
CA GLN A 99 -9.65 -3.77 4.99
C GLN A 99 -10.78 -4.64 5.56
N ALA A 100 -10.57 -5.95 5.67
CA ALA A 100 -11.54 -6.85 6.29
C ALA A 100 -11.68 -6.62 7.79
N VAL A 101 -10.58 -6.38 8.50
CA VAL A 101 -10.56 -6.03 9.92
C VAL A 101 -11.32 -4.72 10.15
N ASP A 102 -11.03 -3.68 9.38
CA ASP A 102 -11.69 -2.37 9.51
C ASP A 102 -13.19 -2.45 9.21
N LYS A 103 -13.58 -3.27 8.22
CA LYS A 103 -15.00 -3.52 7.93
C LYS A 103 -15.69 -4.29 9.06
N TYR A 104 -15.02 -5.30 9.62
CA TYR A 104 -15.55 -6.07 10.74
C TYR A 104 -15.78 -5.16 11.94
N MET A 105 -14.77 -4.38 12.33
CA MET A 105 -14.85 -3.45 13.44
C MET A 105 -15.97 -2.42 13.25
N ARG A 106 -16.13 -1.86 12.05
CA ARG A 106 -17.23 -0.93 11.74
C ARG A 106 -18.62 -1.56 11.83
N GLN A 107 -18.73 -2.88 11.64
CA GLN A 107 -20.03 -3.57 11.66
C GLN A 107 -20.39 -4.12 13.05
N THR A 108 -19.39 -4.51 13.84
CA THR A 108 -19.62 -5.23 15.10
C THR A 108 -19.11 -4.50 16.34
N ASP A 109 -18.37 -3.39 16.18
CA ASP A 109 -17.66 -2.68 17.25
C ASP A 109 -16.70 -3.58 18.07
N GLU A 110 -16.24 -4.69 17.46
CA GLU A 110 -15.37 -5.69 18.10
C GLU A 110 -14.14 -5.99 17.25
N LEU A 111 -13.06 -6.42 17.91
CA LEU A 111 -11.87 -6.91 17.20
C LEU A 111 -12.08 -8.35 16.69
N PRO A 112 -11.74 -8.63 15.41
CA PRO A 112 -11.82 -9.97 14.84
C PRO A 112 -10.65 -10.85 15.29
N VAL A 113 -10.39 -10.95 16.59
CA VAL A 113 -9.30 -11.76 17.16
C VAL A 113 -9.80 -13.10 17.68
N ILE A 114 -8.90 -14.09 17.77
CA ILE A 114 -9.14 -15.35 18.46
C ILE A 114 -9.25 -15.08 19.96
N GLN A 115 -10.35 -15.51 20.58
CA GLN A 115 -10.55 -15.30 22.02
C GLN A 115 -9.49 -16.05 22.83
N GLY A 116 -8.89 -15.36 23.80
CA GLY A 116 -7.85 -15.92 24.67
C GLY A 116 -6.45 -15.98 24.04
N ASP A 117 -6.27 -15.54 22.80
CA ASP A 117 -4.94 -15.46 22.18
C ASP A 117 -4.20 -14.21 22.71
N PRO A 118 -3.03 -14.38 23.37
CA PRO A 118 -2.31 -13.26 23.98
C PRO A 118 -1.69 -12.32 22.93
N TYR A 119 -1.53 -12.78 21.70
CA TYR A 119 -0.90 -12.05 20.60
C TYR A 119 -1.92 -11.36 19.69
N LYS A 120 -3.21 -11.41 20.03
CA LYS A 120 -4.31 -10.82 19.24
C LYS A 120 -4.30 -11.33 17.79
N LYS A 121 -4.07 -12.63 17.60
CA LYS A 121 -4.13 -13.26 16.28
C LYS A 121 -5.49 -13.04 15.62
N VAL A 122 -5.48 -12.58 14.37
CA VAL A 122 -6.69 -12.36 13.56
C VAL A 122 -7.40 -13.69 13.32
N SER A 123 -8.69 -13.71 13.63
CA SER A 123 -9.59 -14.83 13.38
C SER A 123 -10.19 -14.70 11.98
N PHE A 124 -9.62 -15.42 11.02
CA PHE A 124 -10.19 -15.47 9.66
C PHE A 124 -11.60 -16.03 9.65
N HIS A 125 -11.96 -16.91 10.59
CA HIS A 125 -13.34 -17.42 10.71
C HIS A 125 -14.36 -16.30 10.98
N LYS A 126 -14.00 -15.30 11.80
CA LYS A 126 -14.86 -14.14 12.05
C LYS A 126 -15.02 -13.29 10.79
N LEU A 127 -13.93 -13.05 10.06
CA LEU A 127 -13.96 -12.28 8.80
C LEU A 127 -14.74 -13.02 7.69
N GLU A 128 -14.56 -14.33 7.58
CA GLU A 128 -15.28 -15.21 6.64
C GLU A 128 -16.78 -15.27 6.95
N SER A 129 -17.18 -15.28 8.23
CA SER A 129 -18.61 -15.31 8.60
C SER A 129 -19.42 -14.11 8.11
N LEU A 130 -18.74 -12.98 7.85
CA LEU A 130 -19.33 -11.76 7.28
C LEU A 130 -18.95 -11.56 5.81
N ASN A 131 -18.35 -12.57 5.17
CA ASN A 131 -17.90 -12.55 3.78
C ASN A 131 -16.98 -11.35 3.46
N LEU A 132 -16.11 -10.99 4.41
CA LEU A 132 -15.21 -9.82 4.29
C LEU A 132 -13.89 -10.13 3.58
N LEU A 133 -13.56 -11.42 3.40
CA LEU A 133 -12.39 -11.89 2.67
C LEU A 133 -12.83 -12.60 1.39
N GLN A 134 -12.23 -12.24 0.25
CA GLN A 134 -12.47 -12.94 -1.02
C GLN A 134 -11.79 -14.32 -1.05
N HIS A 135 -10.62 -14.40 -0.43
CA HIS A 135 -9.81 -15.61 -0.34
C HIS A 135 -9.12 -15.64 1.02
N ARG A 136 -8.95 -16.84 1.57
CA ARG A 136 -8.28 -17.04 2.86
C ARG A 136 -6.77 -16.80 2.68
N PRO A 137 -6.16 -15.86 3.43
CA PRO A 137 -4.72 -15.64 3.38
C PRO A 137 -3.95 -16.88 3.82
N LYS A 138 -2.75 -17.08 3.27
CA LYS A 138 -1.84 -18.13 3.72
C LYS A 138 -1.12 -17.74 5.00
N HIS A 139 -0.78 -16.47 5.15
CA HIS A 139 -0.08 -15.96 6.31
C HIS A 139 -1.00 -15.78 7.51
N HIS A 140 -0.39 -15.75 8.69
CA HIS A 140 -1.08 -15.37 9.92
C HIS A 140 -0.86 -13.90 10.17
N PHE A 141 -1.91 -13.21 10.61
CA PHE A 141 -1.86 -11.81 10.96
C PHE A 141 -2.24 -11.59 12.42
N TYR A 142 -1.69 -10.54 13.00
CA TYR A 142 -1.87 -10.13 14.39
C TYR A 142 -2.26 -8.66 14.42
N ILE A 143 -3.18 -8.30 15.31
CA ILE A 143 -3.57 -6.89 15.49
C ILE A 143 -2.59 -6.24 16.46
N THR A 144 -1.92 -5.20 15.99
CA THR A 144 -1.03 -4.36 16.80
C THR A 144 -1.83 -3.40 17.67
N ASN A 145 -1.19 -2.78 18.66
CA ASN A 145 -1.84 -1.77 19.49
C ASN A 145 -1.88 -0.38 18.81
N ASP A 146 -1.12 -0.21 17.73
CA ASP A 146 -1.01 1.05 17.01
C ASP A 146 -2.12 1.09 15.96
N GLU A 147 -3.16 1.88 16.26
CA GLU A 147 -4.30 2.13 15.36
C GLU A 147 -5.02 0.88 14.85
N PHE A 148 -4.90 -0.25 15.55
CA PHE A 148 -5.43 -1.56 15.14
C PHE A 148 -4.90 -2.06 13.79
N LEU A 149 -3.70 -1.61 13.40
CA LEU A 149 -3.01 -2.12 12.21
C LEU A 149 -2.62 -3.59 12.39
N ILE A 150 -2.61 -4.34 11.30
CA ILE A 150 -2.17 -5.73 11.28
C ILE A 150 -0.68 -5.85 10.98
N THR A 151 -0.09 -6.94 11.46
CA THR A 151 1.28 -7.37 11.10
C THR A 151 1.32 -8.88 10.87
N TYR A 152 2.23 -9.35 10.01
CA TYR A 152 2.54 -10.78 9.84
C TYR A 152 3.65 -11.25 10.77
N ASP A 153 4.41 -10.33 11.36
CA ASP A 153 5.42 -10.66 12.35
C ASP A 153 4.74 -11.08 13.65
N LYS A 154 5.10 -12.25 14.15
CA LYS A 154 4.57 -12.72 15.42
C LYS A 154 5.13 -11.82 16.54
N PRO A 155 4.27 -11.10 17.29
CA PRO A 155 4.74 -10.27 18.39
C PRO A 155 5.42 -11.13 19.47
N GLN A 156 6.53 -10.63 20.03
CA GLN A 156 7.29 -11.26 21.10
C GLN A 156 6.73 -10.93 22.48
#